data_AF-A8QAJ9-F1
#
_entry.id   AF-A8QAJ9-F1
#
_cell.length_a   1.000
_cell.length_b   1.000
_cell.length_c   1.000
_cell.angle_alpha   90.00
_cell.angle_beta   90.00
_cell.angle_gamma   90.00
#
_symmetry.space_group_name_H-M   'P 1'
#
loop_
_entity.id
_entity.type
_entity.pdbx_description
1 polymer ?
#
loop_
_entity_poly.entity_id
_entity_poly.type
_entity_poly.pdbx_seq_one_letter_code
_entity_poly.pdbx_strand_id
1 'polypeptide(L)'
;MDEDDREFSQSLVWNYFEQAESTFQKMDGALYVDKDGGTYNYRIAKSLEELSTLGHFLKGSSAAVGVIKVRDSCEAIQHYGKCHEPDGVTQLDPDTALLRLKDTLHNVKEQYEEARSTLRAFFRVQS
;
A
#
# COMPACT_ATOMS: atom_id res chain seq x y z
N MET A 1 -11.70 21.28 -20.30
CA MET A 1 -10.74 20.20 -20.00
C MET A 1 -10.00 19.98 -21.29
N ASP A 2 -8.92 20.73 -21.43
CA ASP A 2 -8.14 20.79 -22.65
C ASP A 2 -7.39 19.46 -22.81
N GLU A 3 -7.01 19.13 -24.04
CA GLU A 3 -6.34 17.85 -24.38
C GLU A 3 -5.05 17.66 -23.56
N ASP A 4 -4.34 18.76 -23.30
CA ASP A 4 -3.12 18.81 -22.46
C ASP A 4 -3.38 18.38 -21.00
N ASP A 5 -4.49 18.82 -20.39
CA ASP A 5 -4.85 18.44 -19.00
C ASP A 5 -5.14 16.94 -18.89
N ARG A 6 -5.66 16.34 -19.97
CA ARG A 6 -5.97 14.91 -20.04
C ARG A 6 -4.72 14.06 -20.19
N GLU A 7 -3.81 14.44 -21.09
CA GLU A 7 -2.53 13.75 -21.25
C GLU A 7 -1.70 13.79 -19.95
N PHE A 8 -1.69 14.94 -19.26
CA PHE A 8 -1.06 15.08 -17.95
C PHE A 8 -1.68 14.15 -16.90
N SER A 9 -3.01 14.15 -16.78
CA SER A 9 -3.72 13.29 -15.83
C SER A 9 -3.51 11.80 -16.11
N GLN A 10 -3.44 11.43 -17.40
CA GLN A 10 -3.15 10.07 -17.83
C GLN A 10 -1.73 9.65 -17.42
N SER A 11 -0.73 10.51 -17.64
CA SER A 11 0.66 10.22 -17.26
C SER A 11 0.80 9.98 -15.75
N LEU A 12 0.10 10.76 -14.91
CA LEU A 12 0.12 10.62 -13.46
C LEU A 12 -0.43 9.24 -13.03
N VAL A 13 -1.51 8.80 -13.67
CA VAL A 13 -2.16 7.51 -13.38
C VAL A 13 -1.30 6.32 -13.81
N TRP A 14 -0.60 6.40 -14.93
CA TRP A 14 0.33 5.34 -15.37
C TRP A 14 1.55 5.25 -14.46
N ASN A 15 2.14 6.40 -14.11
CA ASN A 15 3.23 6.46 -13.13
C ASN A 15 2.80 5.89 -11.77
N TYR A 16 1.54 6.11 -11.36
CA TYR A 16 0.99 5.52 -10.16
C TYR A 16 0.92 3.98 -10.24
N PHE A 17 0.51 3.40 -11.37
CA PHE A 17 0.46 1.95 -11.53
C PHE A 17 1.85 1.30 -11.35
N GLU A 18 2.88 1.88 -11.96
CA GLU A 18 4.25 1.38 -11.81
C GLU A 18 4.75 1.49 -10.36
N GLN A 19 4.48 2.61 -9.70
CA GLN A 19 4.82 2.81 -8.29
C GLN A 19 4.10 1.83 -7.38
N ALA A 20 2.81 1.58 -7.62
CA ALA A 20 2.00 0.63 -6.84
C ALA A 20 2.53 -0.79 -6.99
N GLU A 21 2.73 -1.27 -8.22
CA GLU A 21 3.26 -2.61 -8.49
C GLU A 21 4.64 -2.81 -7.87
N SER A 22 5.56 -1.86 -8.06
CA SER A 22 6.90 -1.92 -7.45
C SER A 22 6.83 -1.92 -5.92
N THR A 23 5.94 -1.12 -5.33
CA THR A 23 5.79 -1.04 -3.87
C THR A 23 5.21 -2.32 -3.30
N PHE A 24 4.20 -2.92 -3.94
CA PHE A 24 3.63 -4.19 -3.50
C PHE A 24 4.65 -5.33 -3.52
N GLN A 25 5.50 -5.39 -4.55
CA GLN A 25 6.59 -6.37 -4.59
C GLN A 25 7.57 -6.21 -3.42
N LYS A 26 7.91 -4.96 -3.07
CA LYS A 26 8.75 -4.67 -1.90
C LYS A 26 8.06 -5.04 -0.59
N MET A 27 6.75 -4.75 -0.47
CA MET A 27 5.96 -5.13 0.70
C MET A 27 5.91 -6.65 0.89
N ASP A 28 5.73 -7.41 -0.19
CA ASP A 28 5.77 -8.88 -0.13
C ASP A 28 7.15 -9.40 0.31
N GLY A 29 8.23 -8.80 -0.19
CA GLY A 29 9.59 -9.15 0.22
C GLY A 29 9.92 -8.76 1.66
N ALA A 30 9.33 -7.68 2.15
CA ALA A 30 9.50 -7.20 3.52
C ALA A 30 8.67 -8.02 4.52
N LEU A 31 7.54 -8.60 4.10
CA LEU A 31 6.64 -9.36 4.97
C LEU A 31 7.30 -10.68 5.40
N TYR A 32 7.81 -10.71 6.63
CA TYR A 32 8.47 -11.88 7.20
C TYR A 32 7.52 -12.67 8.09
N VAL A 33 7.33 -13.97 7.84
CA VAL A 33 6.34 -14.81 8.54
C VAL A 33 6.93 -15.99 9.32
N ASP A 34 8.24 -16.26 9.22
CA ASP A 34 8.82 -17.44 9.86
C ASP A 34 9.21 -17.17 11.32
N LYS A 35 8.69 -17.97 12.25
CA LYS A 35 9.01 -17.86 13.68
C LYS A 35 10.29 -18.59 14.10
N ASP A 36 10.98 -19.21 13.15
CA ASP A 36 12.09 -20.10 13.46
C ASP A 36 13.42 -19.36 13.68
N GLY A 37 14.06 -19.67 14.81
CA GLY A 37 15.42 -19.26 15.13
C GLY A 37 15.53 -18.00 16.02
N GLY A 38 16.69 -17.85 16.67
CA GLY A 38 16.99 -16.76 17.61
C GLY A 38 17.04 -15.34 17.02
N THR A 39 16.65 -15.15 15.76
CA THR A 39 16.66 -13.85 15.05
C THR A 39 15.26 -13.30 14.79
N TYR A 40 14.19 -14.01 15.17
CA TYR A 40 12.79 -13.62 14.91
C TYR A 40 12.50 -12.16 15.27
N ASN A 41 12.80 -11.76 16.50
CA ASN A 41 12.51 -10.40 17.01
C ASN A 41 13.20 -9.29 16.20
N TYR A 42 14.41 -9.53 15.70
CA TYR A 42 15.11 -8.56 14.85
C TYR A 42 14.46 -8.48 13.45
N ARG A 43 14.11 -9.63 12.88
CA ARG A 43 13.52 -9.69 11.52
C ARG A 43 12.12 -9.10 11.49
N ILE A 44 11.30 -9.34 12.51
CA ILE A 44 9.96 -8.75 12.58
C ILE A 44 10.03 -7.24 12.78
N ALA A 45 10.92 -6.73 13.64
CA ALA A 45 11.10 -5.28 13.81
C ALA A 45 11.46 -4.60 12.47
N LYS A 46 12.38 -5.19 11.71
CA LYS A 46 12.75 -4.70 10.38
C LYS A 46 11.58 -4.77 9.38
N SER A 47 10.84 -5.88 9.38
CA SER A 47 9.66 -6.08 8.54
C SER A 47 8.60 -4.98 8.78
N LEU A 48 8.29 -4.71 10.06
CA LEU A 48 7.33 -3.70 10.48
C LEU A 48 7.74 -2.28 10.05
N GLU A 49 9.01 -1.91 10.27
CA GLU A 49 9.56 -0.60 9.88
C GLU A 49 9.50 -0.38 8.36
N GLU A 50 9.91 -1.38 7.60
CA GLU A 50 9.93 -1.34 6.13
C GLU A 50 8.51 -1.25 5.57
N LEU A 51 7.58 -2.05 6.08
CA LEU A 51 6.17 -2.01 5.70
C LEU A 51 5.52 -0.66 6.03
N SER A 52 5.81 -0.08 7.20
CA SER A 52 5.32 1.26 7.55
C SER A 52 5.79 2.33 6.54
N THR A 53 7.06 2.26 6.16
CA THR A 53 7.67 3.21 5.21
C THR A 53 7.05 3.06 3.81
N LEU A 54 6.88 1.83 3.34
CA LEU A 54 6.27 1.53 2.05
C LEU A 54 4.79 1.94 2.02
N GLY A 55 4.05 1.70 3.11
CA GLY A 55 2.66 2.13 3.27
C GLY A 55 2.53 3.64 3.20
N HIS A 56 3.39 4.37 3.90
CA HIS A 56 3.42 5.84 3.82
C HIS A 56 3.67 6.36 2.40
N PHE A 57 4.63 5.75 1.69
CA PHE A 57 4.94 6.12 0.30
C PHE A 57 3.74 5.92 -0.63
N LEU A 58 3.14 4.71 -0.62
CA LEU A 58 2.03 4.39 -1.52
C LEU A 58 0.74 5.12 -1.15
N LYS A 59 0.53 5.48 0.13
CA LYS A 59 -0.55 6.36 0.58
C LYS A 59 -0.50 7.70 -0.16
N GLY A 60 0.68 8.34 -0.19
CA GLY A 60 0.87 9.62 -0.86
C GLY A 60 0.60 9.54 -2.36
N SER A 61 1.14 8.50 -3.01
CA SER A 61 0.93 8.26 -4.44
C SER A 61 -0.55 8.00 -4.76
N SER A 62 -1.25 7.21 -3.95
CA SER A 62 -2.69 6.91 -4.12
C SER A 62 -3.58 8.13 -3.91
N ALA A 63 -3.22 9.02 -2.97
CA ALA A 63 -3.95 10.27 -2.74
C ALA A 63 -3.86 11.22 -3.95
N ALA A 64 -2.71 11.27 -4.64
CA ALA A 64 -2.50 12.12 -5.80
C ALA A 64 -3.41 11.76 -7.00
N VAL A 65 -3.76 10.48 -7.15
CA VAL A 65 -4.65 9.98 -8.21
C VAL A 65 -6.09 9.73 -7.76
N GLY A 66 -6.43 10.08 -6.51
CA GLY A 66 -7.79 9.93 -5.98
C GLY A 66 -8.24 8.49 -5.69
N VAL A 67 -7.31 7.54 -5.53
CA VAL A 67 -7.64 6.14 -5.23
C VAL A 67 -7.78 5.95 -3.71
N ILE A 68 -8.94 6.34 -3.20
CA ILE A 68 -9.20 6.47 -1.75
C ILE A 68 -9.10 5.13 -1.00
N LYS A 69 -9.67 4.04 -1.52
CA LYS A 69 -9.61 2.73 -0.85
C LYS A 69 -8.17 2.27 -0.63
N VAL A 70 -7.32 2.38 -1.65
CA VAL A 70 -5.90 2.03 -1.57
C VAL A 70 -5.15 2.95 -0.62
N ARG A 71 -5.44 4.26 -0.65
CA ARG A 71 -4.87 5.24 0.30
C ARG A 71 -5.16 4.83 1.75
N ASP A 72 -6.41 4.50 2.07
CA ASP A 72 -6.83 4.17 3.44
C ASP A 72 -6.21 2.86 3.92
N SER A 73 -6.14 1.84 3.06
CA SER A 73 -5.43 0.60 3.36
C SER A 73 -3.92 0.82 3.55
N CYS A 74 -3.31 1.72 2.78
CA CYS A 74 -1.90 2.09 2.95
C CYS A 74 -1.64 2.84 4.26
N GLU A 75 -2.60 3.65 4.71
CA GLU A 75 -2.56 4.27 6.05
C GLU A 75 -2.64 3.21 7.15
N ALA A 76 -3.53 2.23 7.02
CA ALA A 76 -3.58 1.11 7.96
C ALA A 76 -2.25 0.33 8.00
N ILE A 77 -1.63 0.04 6.85
CA ILE A 77 -0.29 -0.57 6.76
C ILE A 77 0.75 0.28 7.49
N GLN A 78 0.71 1.61 7.32
CA GLN A 78 1.59 2.53 8.02
C GLN A 78 1.45 2.42 9.55
N HIS A 79 0.21 2.35 10.05
CA HIS A 79 -0.06 2.24 11.49
C HIS A 79 0.32 0.87 12.06
N TYR A 80 -0.06 -0.22 11.38
CA TYR A 80 0.31 -1.57 11.81
C TYR A 80 1.83 -1.78 11.83
N GLY A 81 2.57 -1.22 10.86
CA GLY A 81 4.04 -1.26 10.86
C GLY A 81 4.68 -0.50 12.03
N LYS A 82 3.91 0.35 12.74
CA LYS A 82 4.33 0.98 14.01
C LYS A 82 3.76 0.29 15.24
N CYS A 83 3.19 -0.91 15.08
CA CYS A 83 2.46 -1.63 16.10
C CYS A 83 1.28 -0.84 16.68
N HIS A 84 0.54 -0.10 15.84
CA HIS A 84 -0.70 0.56 16.22
C HIS A 84 -1.86 0.08 15.34
N GLU A 85 -3.08 0.09 15.89
CA GLU A 85 -4.31 0.01 15.10
C GLU A 85 -4.46 1.25 14.19
N PRO A 86 -5.40 1.25 13.22
CA PRO A 86 -5.62 2.39 12.32
C PRO A 86 -6.03 3.69 13.02
N ASP A 87 -6.47 3.61 14.28
CA ASP A 87 -6.74 4.79 15.12
C ASP A 87 -5.47 5.55 15.52
N GLY A 88 -4.30 4.93 15.36
CA GLY A 88 -2.98 5.49 15.69
C GLY A 88 -2.67 5.57 17.19
N VAL A 89 -3.56 5.09 18.06
CA VAL A 89 -3.46 5.19 19.53
C VAL A 89 -3.40 3.82 20.19
N THR A 90 -4.18 2.86 19.70
CA THR A 90 -4.25 1.52 20.28
C THR A 90 -3.00 0.73 19.89
N GLN A 91 -2.22 0.31 20.88
CA GLN A 91 -1.01 -0.48 20.67
C GLN A 91 -1.32 -1.96 20.41
N LEU A 92 -0.54 -2.55 19.52
CA LEU A 92 -0.56 -3.96 19.14
C LEU A 92 0.76 -4.62 19.53
N ASP A 93 0.73 -5.90 19.84
CA ASP A 93 1.95 -6.70 19.85
C ASP A 93 2.44 -6.96 18.41
N PRO A 94 3.75 -7.18 18.19
CA PRO A 94 4.31 -7.39 16.86
C PRO A 94 3.68 -8.54 16.06
N ASP A 95 3.29 -9.62 16.72
CA ASP A 95 2.66 -10.78 16.08
C ASP A 95 1.28 -10.42 15.53
N THR A 96 0.46 -9.73 16.33
CA THR A 96 -0.86 -9.24 15.89
C THR A 96 -0.72 -8.22 14.77
N ALA A 97 0.20 -7.27 14.88
CA ALA A 97 0.47 -6.30 13.83
C ALA A 97 0.85 -6.97 12.50
N LEU A 98 1.70 -8.01 12.53
CA LEU A 98 2.10 -8.77 11.37
C LEU A 98 0.91 -9.52 10.72
N LEU A 99 0.03 -10.11 11.53
CA LEU A 99 -1.17 -10.76 11.01
C LEU A 99 -2.08 -9.75 10.30
N ARG A 100 -2.31 -8.58 10.92
CA ARG A 100 -3.09 -7.48 10.31
C ARG A 100 -2.46 -6.97 9.02
N LEU A 101 -1.13 -6.84 8.99
CA LEU A 101 -0.39 -6.42 7.79
C LEU A 101 -0.57 -7.41 6.64
N LYS A 102 -0.50 -8.71 6.91
CA LYS A 102 -0.71 -9.73 5.89
C LYS A 102 -2.10 -9.64 5.26
N ASP A 103 -3.15 -9.54 6.08
CA ASP A 103 -4.53 -9.43 5.59
C ASP A 103 -4.75 -8.11 4.84
N THR A 104 -4.21 -7.00 5.38
CA THR A 104 -4.35 -5.68 4.75
C THR A 104 -3.59 -5.59 3.43
N LEU A 105 -2.42 -6.23 3.33
CA LEU A 105 -1.62 -6.29 2.10
C LEU A 105 -2.33 -7.10 1.01
N HIS A 106 -3.07 -8.14 1.38
CA HIS A 106 -3.93 -8.85 0.44
C HIS A 106 -5.07 -7.94 -0.06
N ASN A 107 -5.82 -7.33 0.87
CA ASN A 107 -6.96 -6.49 0.54
C ASN A 107 -6.58 -5.26 -0.32
N VAL A 108 -5.46 -4.60 -0.02
CA VAL A 108 -5.03 -3.41 -0.77
C VAL A 108 -4.69 -3.72 -2.22
N LYS A 109 -4.19 -4.93 -2.51
CA LYS A 109 -3.91 -5.39 -3.87
C LYS A 109 -5.19 -5.61 -4.66
N GLU A 110 -6.22 -6.20 -4.04
CA GLU A 110 -7.53 -6.35 -4.68
C GLU A 110 -8.18 -4.99 -4.98
N GLN A 111 -8.14 -4.07 -4.01
CA GLN A 111 -8.62 -2.70 -4.18
C GLN A 111 -7.85 -1.96 -5.28
N TYR A 112 -6.54 -2.19 -5.38
CA TYR A 112 -5.72 -1.65 -6.45
C TYR A 112 -6.14 -2.17 -7.82
N GLU A 113 -6.38 -3.47 -7.98
CA GLU A 113 -6.83 -4.03 -9.25
C GLU A 113 -8.22 -3.51 -9.68
N GLU A 114 -9.14 -3.34 -8.72
CA GLU A 114 -10.44 -2.67 -8.96
C GLU A 114 -10.24 -1.23 -9.47
N ALA A 115 -9.40 -0.45 -8.78
CA ALA A 115 -9.10 0.93 -9.15
C ALA A 115 -8.39 1.02 -10.51
N ARG A 116 -7.42 0.15 -10.76
CA ARG A 116 -6.66 0.06 -12.01
C ARG A 116 -7.58 -0.23 -13.18
N SER A 117 -8.48 -1.21 -13.04
CA SER A 117 -9.46 -1.55 -14.06
C SER A 117 -10.36 -0.35 -14.39
N THR A 118 -10.88 0.32 -13.36
CA THR A 118 -11.74 1.50 -13.48
C THR A 118 -11.03 2.67 -14.17
N LEU A 119 -9.81 3.00 -13.74
CA LEU A 119 -9.01 4.08 -14.33
C LEU A 119 -8.64 3.76 -15.78
N ARG A 120 -8.23 2.53 -16.10
CA ARG A 120 -7.94 2.14 -17.49
C ARG A 120 -9.18 2.24 -18.37
N ALA A 121 -10.36 1.86 -17.88
CA ALA A 121 -11.59 2.03 -18.63
C ALA A 121 -11.91 3.51 -18.87
N PHE A 122 -11.77 4.36 -17.85
CA PHE A 122 -12.01 5.80 -17.96
C PHE A 122 -11.17 6.47 -19.05
N PHE A 123 -9.87 6.19 -19.09
CA PHE A 123 -8.96 6.76 -20.11
C PHE A 123 -9.06 6.07 -21.48
N ARG A 124 -9.68 4.89 -21.59
CA ARG A 124 -9.94 4.20 -22.87
C ARG A 124 -11.27 4.57 -23.51
N VAL A 125 -12.27 4.94 -22.71
CA VAL A 125 -13.65 5.23 -23.17
C VAL A 125 -13.82 6.68 -23.61
N GLN A 126 -12.89 7.57 -23.27
CA GLN A 126 -12.93 8.99 -23.64
C GLN A 126 -12.05 9.36 -24.85
N SER A 127 -12.17 8.58 -25.92
CA SER A 127 -11.67 8.92 -27.26
C SER A 127 -12.81 9.35 -28.17
#